data_AF-A5D4W9-F1
#
_entry.id   AF-A5D4W9-F1
#
_cell.length_a   1.000
_cell.length_b   1.000
_cell.length_c   1.000
_cell.angle_alpha   90.00
_cell.angle_beta   90.00
_cell.angle_gamma   90.00
#
_symmetry.space_group_name_H-M   'P 1'
#
loop_
_entity.id
_entity.type
_entity.pdbx_description
1 polymer ?
#
loop_
_entity_poly.entity_id
_entity_poly.type
_entity_poly.pdbx_seq_one_letter_code
_entity_poly.pdbx_strand_id
1 'polypeptide(L)'
;MPNIKPISDLRNYNEVLRSIEEGSPVFLTKNGRGRYVVMDMQEYEKMQAKLKLLTELAKGEKAGRENGWLSIDELETSLGVTNG
;
A
#
# COMPACT_ATOMS: atom_id res chain seq x y z
N MET A 1 -3.71 -15.11 -11.98
CA MET A 1 -3.04 -16.05 -11.04
C MET A 1 -1.74 -15.40 -10.58
N PRO A 2 -1.29 -15.59 -9.33
CA PRO A 2 -0.03 -15.00 -8.85
C PRO A 2 1.16 -15.51 -9.65
N ASN A 3 2.06 -14.62 -10.06
CA ASN A 3 3.28 -14.96 -10.78
C ASN A 3 4.31 -15.50 -9.78
N ILE A 4 4.50 -16.82 -9.72
CA ILE A 4 5.36 -17.49 -8.74
C ILE A 4 6.55 -18.13 -9.45
N LYS A 5 7.77 -17.82 -8.99
CA LYS A 5 9.02 -18.38 -9.52
C LYS A 5 9.92 -18.90 -8.38
N PRO A 6 10.79 -19.90 -8.60
CA PRO A 6 11.79 -20.26 -7.62
C PRO A 6 12.87 -19.17 -7.54
N ILE A 7 13.46 -18.97 -6.35
CA ILE A 7 14.52 -17.96 -6.14
C ILE A 7 15.75 -18.21 -7.02
N SER A 8 15.96 -19.44 -7.48
CA SER A 8 17.00 -19.79 -8.44
C SER A 8 16.88 -19.07 -9.79
N ASP A 9 15.69 -18.62 -10.17
CA ASP A 9 15.46 -17.92 -11.44
C ASP A 9 16.12 -16.52 -11.44
N LEU A 10 16.43 -15.97 -10.27
CA LEU A 10 17.20 -14.73 -10.16
C LEU A 10 18.62 -14.85 -10.72
N ARG A 11 19.13 -16.07 -10.99
CA ARG A 11 20.36 -16.25 -11.77
C ARG A 11 20.25 -15.62 -13.17
N ASN A 12 19.05 -15.59 -13.75
CA ASN A 12 18.71 -14.86 -14.96
C ASN A 12 17.65 -13.79 -14.66
N TYR A 13 18.00 -12.84 -13.79
CA TYR A 13 17.05 -11.87 -13.26
C TYR A 13 16.31 -11.05 -14.34
N ASN A 14 16.89 -10.86 -15.53
CA ASN A 14 16.23 -10.14 -16.62
C ASN A 14 14.88 -10.77 -17.01
N GLU A 15 14.75 -12.09 -17.01
CA GLU A 15 13.47 -12.76 -17.29
C GLU A 15 12.45 -12.59 -16.17
N VAL A 16 12.93 -12.48 -14.92
CA VAL A 16 12.09 -12.20 -13.76
C VAL A 16 11.56 -10.77 -13.84
N LEU A 17 12.46 -9.80 -14.05
CA LEU A 17 12.12 -8.37 -14.08
C LEU A 17 11.18 -8.00 -15.24
N ARG A 18 11.27 -8.67 -16.39
CA ARG A 18 10.34 -8.46 -17.53
C ARG A 18 8.87 -8.75 -17.21
N SER A 19 8.62 -9.52 -16.15
CA SER A 19 7.26 -9.86 -15.73
C SER A 19 6.75 -9.00 -14.57
N ILE A 20 7.48 -7.94 -14.22
CA ILE A 20 7.16 -7.01 -13.14
C ILE A 20 6.67 -5.70 -13.75
N GLU A 21 5.43 -5.35 -13.43
CA GLU A 21 4.78 -4.10 -13.79
C GLU A 21 3.89 -3.66 -12.60
N GLU A 22 3.31 -2.46 -12.64
CA GLU A 22 2.36 -2.01 -11.62
C GLU A 22 1.21 -3.03 -11.47
N GLY A 23 0.85 -3.39 -10.24
CA GLY A 23 -0.14 -4.44 -9.95
C GLY A 23 0.28 -5.88 -10.29
N SER A 24 1.49 -6.10 -10.81
CA SER A 24 1.98 -7.42 -11.26
C SER A 24 3.29 -7.83 -10.56
N PRO A 25 3.27 -8.09 -9.24
CA PRO A 25 4.47 -8.54 -8.52
C PRO A 25 4.82 -10.01 -8.84
N VAL A 26 6.11 -10.33 -8.72
CA VAL A 26 6.62 -11.70 -8.74
C VAL A 26 6.83 -12.19 -7.31
N PHE A 27 6.27 -13.35 -6.99
CA PHE A 27 6.48 -14.05 -5.73
C PHE A 27 7.58 -15.10 -5.90
N LEU A 28 8.57 -15.08 -5.02
CA LEU A 28 9.68 -16.04 -5.08
C LEU A 28 9.57 -17.10 -3.99
N THR A 29 9.82 -18.34 -4.39
CA THR A 29 9.86 -19.49 -3.48
C THR A 29 11.29 -19.94 -3.19
N LYS A 30 11.52 -20.45 -1.97
CA LYS A 30 12.74 -21.18 -1.60
C LYS A 30 12.32 -22.56 -1.13
N ASN A 31 12.81 -23.62 -1.79
CA ASN A 31 12.42 -25.01 -1.53
C ASN A 31 10.89 -25.23 -1.55
N GLY A 32 10.21 -24.65 -2.55
CA GLY A 32 8.76 -24.76 -2.73
C GLY A 32 7.91 -23.90 -1.78
N ARG A 33 8.52 -23.12 -0.87
CA ARG A 33 7.79 -22.25 0.07
C ARG A 33 7.96 -20.78 -0.30
N GLY A 34 6.85 -20.04 -0.37
CA GLY A 34 6.88 -18.59 -0.59
C GLY A 34 7.76 -17.88 0.43
N ARG A 35 8.60 -16.96 -0.03
CA ARG A 35 9.62 -16.32 0.83
C ARG A 35 9.86 -14.85 0.52
N TYR A 36 9.80 -14.44 -0.74
CA TYR A 36 10.07 -13.06 -1.15
C TYR A 36 9.03 -12.57 -2.16
N VAL A 37 8.98 -11.26 -2.33
CA VAL A 37 8.20 -10.58 -3.37
C VAL A 37 9.12 -9.56 -4.04
N VAL A 38 9.07 -9.48 -5.36
CA VAL A 38 9.69 -8.42 -6.15
C VAL A 38 8.57 -7.70 -6.89
N MET A 39 8.53 -6.38 -6.80
CA MET A 39 7.46 -5.55 -7.36
C MET A 39 8.03 -4.25 -7.91
N ASP A 40 7.24 -3.58 -8.75
CA ASP A 40 7.58 -2.25 -9.24
C ASP A 40 7.67 -1.24 -8.09
N MET A 41 8.53 -0.22 -8.25
CA MET A 41 8.72 0.81 -7.23
C MET A 41 7.46 1.64 -7.00
N GLN A 42 6.71 1.97 -8.06
CA GLN A 42 5.46 2.73 -7.96
C GLN A 42 4.39 1.92 -7.22
N GLU A 43 4.32 0.61 -7.46
CA GLU A 43 3.42 -0.29 -6.71
C GLU A 43 3.76 -0.29 -5.22
N TYR A 44 5.05 -0.38 -4.87
CA TYR A 44 5.49 -0.32 -3.49
C TYR A 44 5.11 1.01 -2.82
N GLU A 45 5.36 2.14 -3.48
CA GLU A 45 5.02 3.47 -2.96
C GLU A 45 3.51 3.64 -2.78
N LYS A 46 2.72 3.17 -3.74
CA LYS A 46 1.25 3.17 -3.67
C LYS A 46 0.73 2.34 -2.51
N MET A 47 1.33 1.16 -2.25
CA MET A 47 1.02 0.35 -1.08
C MET A 47 1.32 1.09 0.23
N GLN A 48 2.47 1.76 0.33
CA GLN A 48 2.83 2.57 1.51
C GLN A 48 1.85 3.73 1.73
N ALA A 49 1.50 4.45 0.66
CA ALA A 49 0.53 5.54 0.72
C ALA A 49 -0.85 5.06 1.18
N LYS A 50 -1.30 3.90 0.67
CA LYS A 50 -2.57 3.28 1.09
C LYS A 50 -2.56 2.89 2.57
N LEU A 51 -1.47 2.29 3.06
CA LEU A 51 -1.34 1.95 4.48
C LEU A 51 -1.39 3.20 5.37
N LYS A 52 -0.70 4.27 4.97
CA LYS A 52 -0.74 5.55 5.67
C LYS A 52 -2.17 6.10 5.70
N LEU A 53 -2.85 6.13 4.57
CA LEU A 53 -4.24 6.59 4.48
C LEU A 53 -5.17 5.79 5.41
N LEU A 54 -5.12 4.46 5.34
CA LEU A 54 -5.94 3.61 6.19
C LEU A 54 -5.66 3.82 7.69
N THR A 55 -4.39 4.06 8.04
CA THR A 55 -4.00 4.37 9.42
C THR A 55 -4.61 5.68 9.89
N GLU A 56 -4.54 6.74 9.10
CA GLU A 56 -5.13 8.03 9.46
C GLU A 56 -6.66 7.97 9.49
N LEU A 57 -7.29 7.24 8.57
CA LEU A 57 -8.73 7.00 8.59
C LEU A 57 -9.17 6.26 9.86
N ALA A 58 -8.43 5.22 10.27
CA ALA A 58 -8.74 4.49 11.50
C ALA A 58 -8.59 5.37 12.75
N LYS A 59 -7.59 6.27 12.79
CA LYS A 59 -7.44 7.26 13.86
C LYS A 59 -8.63 8.24 13.89
N GLY A 60 -9.02 8.75 12.73
CA GLY A 60 -10.17 9.65 12.59
C GLY A 60 -11.47 8.98 13.02
N GLU A 61 -11.70 7.72 12.60
CA GLU A 61 -12.87 6.96 13.01
C GLU A 61 -12.92 6.75 14.53
N LYS A 62 -11.79 6.36 15.12
CA LYS A 62 -11.69 6.19 16.57
C LYS A 62 -11.97 7.51 17.31
N ALA A 63 -11.36 8.61 16.89
CA ALA A 63 -11.57 9.92 17.49
C ALA A 63 -13.04 10.36 17.39
N GLY A 64 -13.70 10.15 16.25
CA GLY A 64 -15.12 10.45 16.09
C GLY A 64 -16.03 9.62 16.99
N ARG A 65 -15.69 8.35 17.21
CA ARG A 65 -16.42 7.47 18.14
C ARG A 65 -16.23 7.85 19.61
N GLU A 66 -15.02 8.26 20.01
CA GLU A 66 -14.68 8.55 21.41
C GLU A 66 -15.02 9.99 21.82
N ASN A 67 -14.75 10.96 20.94
CA ASN A 67 -14.83 12.40 21.24
C ASN A 67 -16.00 13.10 20.52
N GLY A 68 -16.75 12.38 19.68
CA GLY A 68 -17.78 12.94 18.82
C GLY A 68 -17.27 13.37 17.45
N TRP A 69 -18.19 13.48 16.49
CA TRP A 69 -17.90 13.91 15.13
C TRP A 69 -18.03 15.43 15.02
N LEU A 70 -17.18 16.03 14.19
CA LEU A 70 -17.30 17.43 13.80
C LEU A 70 -18.17 17.54 12.55
N SER A 71 -19.07 18.51 12.54
CA SER A 71 -19.67 19.02 11.31
C SER A 71 -18.62 19.72 10.44
N ILE A 72 -18.96 19.96 9.17
CA ILE A 72 -18.04 20.64 8.24
C ILE A 72 -17.73 22.07 8.73
N ASP A 73 -18.73 22.77 9.27
CA ASP A 73 -18.62 24.14 9.79
C ASP A 73 -17.69 24.22 11.01
N GLU A 74 -17.79 23.25 11.92
CA GLU A 74 -16.91 23.16 13.11
C GLU A 74 -15.47 22.83 12.71
N LEU A 75 -15.29 21.93 11.74
CA LEU A 75 -13.97 21.60 11.19
C LEU A 75 -13.32 22.82 10.55
N GLU A 76 -14.03 23.52 9.67
CA GLU A 76 -13.55 24.74 9.00
C GLU A 76 -13.15 25.82 10.00
N THR A 77 -13.99 26.05 11.02
CA THR A 77 -13.69 26.97 12.12
C THR A 77 -12.41 26.57 12.86
N SER A 78 -12.24 25.29 13.18
CA SER A 78 -11.05 24.78 13.89
C SER A 78 -9.75 24.85 13.07
N LEU A 79 -9.84 24.74 11.75
CA LEU A 79 -8.69 24.79 10.84
C LEU A 79 -8.38 26.21 10.36
N GLY A 80 -9.23 27.19 10.68
CA GLY A 80 -9.06 28.58 10.25
C GLY A 80 -9.16 28.78 8.74
N VAL A 81 -9.85 27.87 8.05
CA VAL A 81 -10.11 27.94 6.61
C VAL A 81 -11.60 28.09 6.38
N THR A 82 -12.00 29.21 5.78
CA THR A 82 -13.34 29.41 5.24
C THR A 82 -13.30 29.07 3.75
N ASN A 83 -13.90 27.95 3.36
CA ASN A 83 -14.21 27.77 1.93
C ASN A 83 -15.41 28.68 1.62
N GLY A 84 -15.20 29.62 0.68
CA GLY A 84 -16.25 30.51 0.19
C GLY A 84 -17.27 29.81 -0.68
#